data_AF-A0A955A7L7-F1
#
_entry.id   AF-A0A955A7L7-F1
#
_cell.length_a   1.000
_cell.length_b   1.000
_cell.length_c   1.000
_cell.angle_alpha   90.00
_cell.angle_beta   90.00
_cell.angle_gamma   90.00
#
_symmetry.space_group_name_H-M   'P 1'
#
loop_
_entity.id
_entity.type
_entity.pdbx_description
1 polymer ?
#
loop_
_entity_poly.entity_id
_entity_poly.type
_entity_poly.pdbx_seq_one_letter_code
_entity_poly.pdbx_strand_id
1 'polypeptide(L)'
;MSVLVEDTLEQMIALGDFHEYRDLSDSSAVVLYAAPCAFVPRNNASVVLVGISADQVSALPPDLEARIEAVGCLRVLRPLHGESLRSDLLGIGLIEIPYERWVRAPRAQAADQHVTSYHNRLTSTPSSGDIPGLVILDPASPVRFYRGRWTIPKQQTGNFIARRPQAYGAPLWCYVHLEGGQPQHLLDFPLAHGRWRGCDEAWHLQMAIDALRGQPQEFRLRAVKPETCDLFVYSPIPMWAQRRWEAIGERVDAAGGLMAFRFPDTEIEEESRFARSSMWLEQSSDSV
;
A
#
# COMPACT_ATOMS: atom_id res chain seq x y z
N MET A 1 -5.03 -11.53 -19.95
CA MET A 1 -6.16 -12.03 -19.15
C MET A 1 -5.74 -12.33 -17.70
N SER A 2 -4.58 -12.94 -17.43
CA SER A 2 -4.11 -13.17 -16.04
C SER A 2 -3.79 -11.88 -15.27
N VAL A 3 -3.17 -10.88 -15.93
CA VAL A 3 -2.82 -9.59 -15.31
C VAL A 3 -4.05 -8.87 -14.74
N LEU A 4 -5.19 -8.93 -15.43
CA LEU A 4 -6.42 -8.31 -14.95
C LEU A 4 -6.96 -9.01 -13.69
N VAL A 5 -6.89 -10.34 -13.63
CA VAL A 5 -7.36 -11.10 -12.47
C VAL A 5 -6.48 -10.84 -11.25
N GLU A 6 -5.16 -10.84 -11.44
CA GLU A 6 -4.19 -10.54 -10.38
C GLU A 6 -4.38 -9.10 -9.87
N ASP A 7 -4.48 -8.12 -10.77
CA ASP A 7 -4.69 -6.71 -10.41
C ASP A 7 -6.03 -6.48 -9.70
N THR A 8 -7.09 -7.17 -10.13
CA THR A 8 -8.40 -7.12 -9.46
C THR A 8 -8.33 -7.76 -8.08
N LEU A 9 -7.69 -8.92 -7.94
CA LEU A 9 -7.56 -9.60 -6.66
C LEU A 9 -6.75 -8.75 -5.66
N GLU A 10 -5.63 -8.17 -6.11
CA GLU A 10 -4.82 -7.24 -5.32
C GLU A 10 -5.65 -6.03 -4.87
N GLN A 11 -6.49 -5.47 -5.75
CA GLN A 11 -7.41 -4.40 -5.39
C GLN A 11 -8.45 -4.85 -4.36
N MET A 12 -9.04 -6.04 -4.49
CA MET A 12 -10.00 -6.57 -3.52
C MET A 12 -9.36 -6.82 -2.15
N ILE A 13 -8.13 -7.36 -2.11
CA ILE A 13 -7.34 -7.50 -0.87
C ILE A 13 -7.05 -6.11 -0.28
N ALA A 14 -6.71 -5.13 -1.13
CA ALA A 14 -6.50 -3.76 -0.71
C ALA A 14 -7.76 -3.16 -0.10
N LEU A 15 -8.91 -3.25 -0.74
CA LEU A 15 -10.14 -2.67 -0.22
C LEU A 15 -10.68 -3.41 1.01
N GLY A 16 -10.17 -4.61 1.30
CA GLY A 16 -10.52 -5.38 2.49
C GLY A 16 -11.63 -6.39 2.26
N ASP A 17 -11.84 -6.78 1.01
CA ASP A 17 -12.79 -7.84 0.62
C ASP A 17 -12.25 -9.24 0.89
N PHE A 18 -10.93 -9.35 0.90
CA PHE A 18 -10.22 -10.54 1.33
C PHE A 18 -9.27 -10.24 2.48
N HIS A 19 -9.05 -11.27 3.30
CA HIS A 19 -8.03 -11.29 4.34
C HIS A 19 -6.99 -12.35 4.01
N GLU A 20 -5.73 -11.94 4.05
CA GLU A 20 -4.57 -12.83 3.89
C GLU A 20 -4.15 -13.39 5.26
N TYR A 21 -4.08 -14.71 5.35
CA TYR A 21 -3.53 -15.41 6.51
C TYR A 21 -2.43 -16.37 6.06
N ARG A 22 -1.40 -16.53 6.88
CA ARG A 22 -0.45 -17.62 6.67
C ARG A 22 -1.10 -18.92 7.11
N ASP A 23 -0.99 -19.95 6.28
CA ASP A 23 -1.40 -21.29 6.67
C ASP A 23 -0.55 -21.74 7.86
N LEU A 24 -1.20 -22.28 8.88
CA LEU A 24 -0.53 -22.81 10.07
C LEU A 24 0.14 -24.17 9.78
N SER A 25 -0.29 -24.86 8.71
CA SER A 25 0.23 -26.16 8.29
C SER A 25 1.38 -26.06 7.30
N ASP A 26 1.39 -25.02 6.45
CA ASP A 26 2.48 -24.68 5.54
C ASP A 26 2.82 -23.19 5.71
N SER A 27 3.92 -22.91 6.41
CA SER A 27 4.34 -21.54 6.72
C SER A 27 4.69 -20.68 5.49
N SER A 28 4.76 -21.29 4.30
CA SER A 28 5.02 -20.61 3.03
C SER A 28 3.76 -20.26 2.23
N ALA A 29 2.60 -20.83 2.56
CA ALA A 29 1.35 -20.61 1.84
C ALA A 29 0.52 -19.48 2.47
N VAL A 30 0.00 -18.58 1.63
CA VAL A 30 -0.97 -17.55 2.01
C VAL A 30 -2.36 -18.01 1.57
N VAL A 31 -3.30 -18.06 2.51
CA VAL A 31 -4.70 -18.39 2.26
C VAL A 31 -5.53 -17.11 2.31
N LEU A 32 -6.42 -16.96 1.32
CA LEU A 32 -7.37 -15.87 1.25
C LEU A 32 -8.72 -16.29 1.81
N TYR A 33 -9.23 -15.48 2.74
CA TYR A 33 -10.57 -15.64 3.28
C TYR A 33 -11.42 -14.43 2.87
N ALA A 34 -12.65 -14.68 2.43
CA ALA A 34 -13.63 -13.63 2.21
C ALA A 34 -13.88 -12.89 3.53
N ALA A 35 -13.77 -11.56 3.49
CA ALA A 35 -14.08 -10.72 4.64
C ALA A 35 -15.60 -10.60 4.82
N PRO A 36 -16.10 -10.51 6.06
CA PRO A 36 -17.52 -10.29 6.31
C PRO A 36 -17.99 -8.94 5.75
N CYS A 37 -19.26 -8.86 5.36
CA CYS A 37 -19.86 -7.61 4.90
C CYS A 37 -19.79 -6.55 6.01
N ALA A 38 -19.18 -5.43 5.69
CA ALA A 38 -18.93 -4.33 6.60
C ALA A 38 -18.98 -3.00 5.84
N PHE A 39 -18.96 -1.89 6.58
CA PHE A 39 -18.89 -0.56 5.98
C PHE A 39 -17.89 0.34 6.71
N VAL A 40 -17.36 1.31 5.98
CA VAL A 40 -16.40 2.29 6.46
C VAL A 40 -17.01 3.68 6.28
N PRO A 41 -17.36 4.40 7.36
CA PRO A 41 -17.89 5.74 7.26
C PRO A 41 -16.81 6.74 6.83
N ARG A 42 -17.21 7.72 6.02
CA ARG A 42 -16.37 8.85 5.60
C ARG A 42 -16.89 10.16 6.18
N ASN A 43 -16.00 11.16 6.22
CA ASN A 43 -16.31 12.49 6.77
C ASN A 43 -17.41 13.23 5.99
N ASN A 44 -17.59 12.92 4.71
CA ASN A 44 -18.65 13.48 3.86
C ASN A 44 -20.00 12.72 3.98
N ALA A 45 -20.18 11.91 5.03
CA ALA A 45 -21.33 11.05 5.30
C ALA A 45 -21.60 9.93 4.27
N SER A 46 -20.77 9.79 3.22
CA SER A 46 -20.74 8.58 2.41
C SER A 46 -20.12 7.42 3.19
N VAL A 47 -20.38 6.21 2.71
CA VAL A 47 -19.83 4.97 3.29
C VAL A 47 -19.24 4.12 2.18
N VAL A 48 -18.10 3.48 2.47
CA VAL A 48 -17.52 2.45 1.60
C VAL A 48 -18.00 1.10 2.09
N LEU A 49 -18.51 0.27 1.19
CA LEU A 49 -18.90 -1.11 1.47
C LEU A 49 -17.72 -2.04 1.18
N VAL A 50 -17.45 -2.95 2.11
CA VAL A 50 -16.34 -3.91 2.02
C VAL A 50 -16.80 -5.31 2.42
N GLY A 51 -16.03 -6.31 2.02
CA GLY A 51 -16.37 -7.70 2.24
C GLY A 51 -17.18 -8.31 1.10
N ILE A 52 -17.41 -9.61 1.23
CA ILE A 52 -18.08 -10.43 0.23
C ILE A 52 -19.24 -11.13 0.92
N SER A 53 -20.44 -11.07 0.34
CA SER A 53 -21.59 -11.79 0.87
C SER A 53 -21.52 -13.28 0.51
N ALA A 54 -22.03 -14.13 1.41
CA ALA A 54 -22.19 -15.55 1.13
C ALA A 54 -23.27 -15.75 0.05
N ASP A 55 -23.03 -16.68 -0.87
CA ASP A 55 -24.01 -17.18 -1.84
C ASP A 55 -24.69 -16.11 -2.73
N GLN A 56 -24.02 -14.97 -2.95
CA GLN A 56 -24.53 -13.82 -3.73
C GLN A 56 -25.82 -13.19 -3.19
N VAL A 57 -26.21 -13.48 -1.94
CA VAL A 57 -27.36 -12.82 -1.32
C VAL A 57 -26.89 -11.49 -0.78
N SER A 58 -27.44 -10.39 -1.29
CA SER A 58 -27.11 -9.06 -0.79
C SER A 58 -27.52 -8.92 0.66
N ALA A 59 -26.61 -8.39 1.49
CA ALA A 59 -26.91 -8.04 2.87
C ALA A 59 -27.73 -6.73 2.96
N LEU A 60 -27.92 -6.03 1.84
CA LEU A 60 -28.56 -4.72 1.80
C LEU A 60 -30.01 -4.83 1.29
N PRO A 61 -30.92 -4.00 1.81
CA PRO A 61 -32.21 -3.75 1.20
C PRO A 61 -32.09 -3.29 -0.27
N PRO A 62 -33.06 -3.65 -1.15
CA PRO A 62 -32.98 -3.35 -2.59
C PRO A 62 -32.81 -1.86 -2.93
N ASP A 63 -33.35 -0.97 -2.11
CA ASP A 63 -33.26 0.48 -2.27
C ASP A 63 -31.84 1.03 -2.02
N LEU A 64 -31.11 0.46 -1.03
CA LEU A 64 -29.70 0.77 -0.84
C LEU A 64 -28.84 0.11 -1.92
N GLU A 65 -29.12 -1.15 -2.26
CA GLU A 65 -28.36 -1.89 -3.27
C GLU A 65 -28.40 -1.21 -4.64
N ALA A 66 -29.56 -0.69 -5.05
CA ALA A 66 -29.73 0.03 -6.31
C ALA A 66 -28.91 1.35 -6.39
N ARG A 67 -28.42 1.85 -5.25
CA ARG A 67 -27.66 3.11 -5.14
C ARG A 67 -26.16 2.91 -5.01
N ILE A 68 -25.67 1.67 -5.04
CA ILE A 68 -24.24 1.39 -4.93
C ILE A 68 -23.52 1.94 -6.18
N GLU A 69 -22.63 2.89 -5.96
CA GLU A 69 -21.70 3.39 -6.97
C GLU A 69 -20.46 2.49 -6.96
N ALA A 70 -20.21 1.79 -8.07
CA ALA A 70 -19.02 0.98 -8.26
C ALA A 70 -17.94 1.75 -9.03
N VAL A 71 -16.78 1.95 -8.41
CA VAL A 71 -15.59 2.56 -9.04
C VAL A 71 -14.43 1.57 -8.94
N GLY A 72 -14.20 0.81 -10.02
CA GLY A 72 -13.31 -0.34 -9.96
C GLY A 72 -13.85 -1.39 -8.99
N CYS A 73 -13.05 -1.76 -7.99
CA CYS A 73 -13.47 -2.67 -6.92
C CYS A 73 -14.13 -1.96 -5.73
N LEU A 74 -14.09 -0.62 -5.67
CA LEU A 74 -14.67 0.17 -4.60
C LEU A 74 -16.19 0.27 -4.76
N ARG A 75 -16.92 0.05 -3.66
CA ARG A 75 -18.38 0.17 -3.59
C ARG A 75 -18.73 1.28 -2.62
N VAL A 76 -19.44 2.31 -3.08
CA VAL A 76 -19.75 3.51 -2.30
C VAL A 76 -21.25 3.75 -2.26
N LEU A 77 -21.77 4.11 -1.08
CA LEU A 77 -23.11 4.68 -0.92
C LEU A 77 -22.99 6.13 -0.50
N ARG A 78 -23.69 7.02 -1.22
CA ARG A 78 -23.81 8.45 -0.88
C ARG A 78 -25.14 8.71 -0.20
N PRO A 79 -25.20 9.53 0.86
CA PRO A 79 -26.43 9.77 1.58
C PRO A 79 -27.40 10.63 0.75
N LEU A 80 -28.69 10.34 0.85
CA LEU A 80 -29.76 11.23 0.44
C LEU A 80 -29.94 12.34 1.48
N HIS A 81 -30.68 13.39 1.11
CA HIS A 81 -30.99 14.49 2.03
C HIS A 81 -31.72 13.98 3.28
N GLY A 82 -31.14 14.21 4.45
CA GLY A 82 -31.71 13.79 5.74
C GLY A 82 -31.48 12.32 6.10
N GLU A 83 -30.81 11.54 5.26
CA GLU A 83 -30.49 10.13 5.52
C GLU A 83 -29.26 9.98 6.42
N SER A 84 -29.28 8.96 7.28
CA SER A 84 -28.12 8.56 8.08
C SER A 84 -27.69 7.15 7.70
N LEU A 85 -26.92 7.03 6.60
CA LEU A 85 -26.42 5.74 6.12
C LEU A 85 -25.74 4.91 7.21
N ARG A 86 -24.99 5.56 8.11
CA ARG A 86 -24.35 4.88 9.24
C ARG A 86 -25.39 4.22 10.15
N SER A 87 -26.45 4.94 10.51
CA SER A 87 -27.51 4.40 11.37
C SER A 87 -28.27 3.27 10.68
N ASP A 88 -28.57 3.46 9.40
CA ASP A 88 -29.34 2.49 8.60
C ASP A 88 -28.56 1.17 8.44
N LEU A 89 -27.26 1.25 8.09
CA LEU A 89 -26.40 0.08 7.94
C LEU A 89 -26.12 -0.65 9.26
N LEU A 90 -25.98 0.08 10.37
CA LEU A 90 -25.92 -0.53 11.70
C LEU A 90 -27.23 -1.25 12.05
N GLY A 91 -28.38 -0.66 11.69
CA GLY A 91 -29.70 -1.25 11.91
C GLY A 91 -29.91 -2.56 11.13
N ILE A 92 -29.30 -2.69 9.96
CA ILE A 92 -29.30 -3.92 9.14
C ILE A 92 -28.31 -4.97 9.70
N GLY A 93 -27.42 -4.57 10.61
CA GLY A 93 -26.45 -5.46 11.26
C GLY A 93 -25.09 -5.53 10.57
N LEU A 94 -24.77 -4.59 9.67
CA LEU A 94 -23.43 -4.51 9.10
C LEU A 94 -22.43 -4.02 10.15
N ILE A 95 -21.20 -4.50 10.03
CA ILE A 95 -20.09 -4.13 10.91
C ILE A 95 -19.53 -2.77 10.48
N GLU A 96 -19.46 -1.82 11.39
CA GLU A 96 -18.73 -0.57 11.16
C GLU A 96 -17.23 -0.77 11.40
N ILE A 97 -16.41 -0.42 10.41
CA ILE A 97 -14.96 -0.35 10.52
C ILE A 97 -14.55 1.13 10.52
N PRO A 98 -13.93 1.65 11.60
CA PRO A 98 -13.42 3.02 11.61
C PRO A 98 -12.46 3.27 10.45
N TYR A 99 -12.55 4.45 9.82
CA TYR A 99 -11.76 4.79 8.63
C TYR A 99 -10.25 4.58 8.83
N GLU A 100 -9.71 5.02 9.96
CA GLU A 100 -8.28 4.90 10.29
C GLU A 100 -7.87 3.44 10.48
N ARG A 101 -8.79 2.61 10.98
CA ARG A 101 -8.57 1.16 11.14
C ARG A 101 -8.58 0.46 9.80
N TRP A 102 -9.44 0.88 8.88
CA TRP A 102 -9.56 0.30 7.54
C TRP A 102 -8.38 0.66 6.62
N VAL A 103 -7.98 1.94 6.59
CA VAL A 103 -6.84 2.43 5.80
C VAL A 103 -5.55 1.75 6.26
N ARG A 104 -5.41 1.51 7.56
CA ARG A 104 -4.22 0.90 8.18
C ARG A 104 -2.91 1.67 7.98
N ALA A 105 -3.00 2.98 7.78
CA ALA A 105 -1.82 3.85 7.66
C ALA A 105 -0.95 3.80 8.93
N PRO A 106 0.38 3.96 8.78
CA PRO A 106 1.27 4.17 9.92
C PRO A 106 0.94 5.45 10.66
N ARG A 107 1.43 5.54 11.90
CA ARG A 107 1.55 6.83 12.55
C ARG A 107 2.64 7.64 11.84
N ALA A 108 2.40 8.94 11.66
CA ALA A 108 3.41 9.84 11.15
C ALA A 108 4.65 9.80 12.06
N GLN A 109 5.82 9.66 11.46
CA GLN A 109 7.11 9.67 12.12
C GLN A 109 8.17 10.20 11.17
N ALA A 110 9.31 10.63 11.70
CA ALA A 110 10.42 11.07 10.87
C ALA A 110 11.12 9.88 10.19
N ALA A 111 11.72 10.12 9.02
CA ALA A 111 12.35 9.05 8.22
C ALA A 111 13.52 8.39 8.96
N ASP A 112 14.29 9.18 9.71
CA ASP A 112 15.41 8.74 10.55
C ASP A 112 14.94 7.79 11.65
N GLN A 113 13.84 8.12 12.33
CA GLN A 113 13.24 7.27 13.37
C GLN A 113 12.78 5.94 12.77
N HIS A 114 12.16 5.98 11.58
CA HIS A 114 11.73 4.78 10.88
C HIS A 114 12.91 3.87 10.54
N VAL A 115 13.92 4.40 9.83
CA VAL A 115 15.12 3.64 9.44
C VAL A 115 15.89 3.11 10.65
N THR A 116 16.03 3.93 11.70
CA THR A 116 16.70 3.53 12.95
C THR A 116 16.00 2.34 13.59
N SER A 117 14.67 2.32 13.58
CA SER A 117 13.91 1.20 14.16
C SER A 117 14.18 -0.14 13.46
N TYR A 118 14.35 -0.12 12.13
CA TYR A 118 14.72 -1.32 11.36
C TYR A 118 16.20 -1.65 11.48
N HIS A 119 17.08 -0.63 11.54
CA HIS A 119 18.51 -0.84 11.76
C HIS A 119 18.76 -1.57 13.07
N ASN A 120 18.15 -1.13 14.17
CA ASN A 120 18.30 -1.77 15.49
C ASN A 120 17.83 -3.23 15.49
N ARG A 121 16.75 -3.54 14.76
CA ARG A 121 16.28 -4.93 14.59
C ARG A 121 17.28 -5.73 13.77
N LEU A 122 17.78 -5.17 12.67
CA LEU A 122 18.75 -5.82 11.79
C LEU A 122 20.05 -6.16 12.54
N THR A 123 20.61 -5.23 13.30
CA THR A 123 21.84 -5.45 14.08
C THR A 123 21.65 -6.44 15.23
N SER A 124 20.40 -6.71 15.62
CA SER A 124 20.07 -7.73 16.62
C SER A 124 19.93 -9.13 16.03
N THR A 125 19.98 -9.27 14.69
CA THR A 125 19.94 -10.58 14.02
C THR A 125 21.32 -11.23 14.04
N PRO A 126 21.40 -12.58 14.13
CA PRO A 126 22.67 -13.28 13.98
C PRO A 126 23.26 -13.04 12.59
N SER A 127 24.54 -13.38 12.41
CA SER A 127 25.16 -13.30 11.08
C SER A 127 24.41 -14.17 10.08
N SER A 128 24.15 -13.61 8.89
CA SER A 128 23.37 -14.29 7.85
C SER A 128 24.19 -15.28 7.02
N GLY A 129 25.51 -15.12 6.98
CA GLY A 129 26.37 -15.80 6.01
C GLY A 129 26.05 -15.41 4.56
N ASP A 130 26.52 -16.22 3.61
CA ASP A 130 26.25 -16.02 2.19
C ASP A 130 24.78 -16.35 1.84
N ILE A 131 24.21 -15.58 0.91
CA ILE A 131 22.80 -15.68 0.50
C ILE A 131 22.75 -15.71 -1.03
N PRO A 132 22.83 -16.91 -1.62
CA PRO A 132 22.81 -17.06 -3.07
C PRO A 132 21.55 -16.46 -3.72
N GLY A 133 21.75 -15.71 -4.79
CA GLY A 133 20.65 -15.10 -5.55
C GLY A 133 20.02 -13.86 -4.91
N LEU A 134 20.64 -13.29 -3.88
CA LEU A 134 20.23 -12.01 -3.29
C LEU A 134 20.30 -10.88 -4.33
N VAL A 135 19.22 -10.10 -4.42
CA VAL A 135 19.18 -8.84 -5.17
C VAL A 135 18.81 -7.70 -4.23
N ILE A 136 19.40 -6.53 -4.43
CA ILE A 136 19.12 -5.32 -3.65
C ILE A 136 18.43 -4.27 -4.48
N LEU A 137 17.63 -3.45 -3.81
CA LEU A 137 17.08 -2.22 -4.36
C LEU A 137 18.11 -1.11 -4.13
N ASP A 138 18.79 -0.71 -5.21
CA ASP A 138 19.88 0.25 -5.12
C ASP A 138 19.32 1.68 -4.92
N PRO A 139 19.62 2.34 -3.78
CA PRO A 139 19.22 3.71 -3.53
C PRO A 139 20.03 4.74 -4.31
N ALA A 140 21.12 4.36 -5.00
CA ALA A 140 21.86 5.26 -5.89
C ALA A 140 21.23 5.35 -7.29
N SER A 141 20.31 4.45 -7.63
CA SER A 141 19.60 4.46 -8.91
C SER A 141 18.43 5.46 -8.91
N PRO A 142 18.09 6.10 -10.04
CA PRO A 142 17.01 7.08 -10.12
C PRO A 142 15.65 6.56 -9.60
N VAL A 143 14.99 7.34 -8.74
CA VAL A 143 13.73 6.97 -8.07
C VAL A 143 12.53 6.82 -9.02
N ARG A 144 12.61 7.40 -10.23
CA ARG A 144 11.52 7.36 -11.22
C ARG A 144 11.43 6.03 -12.00
N PHE A 145 12.46 5.19 -11.96
CA PHE A 145 12.46 3.91 -12.67
C PHE A 145 12.65 2.73 -11.72
N TYR A 146 11.60 2.42 -10.95
CA TYR A 146 11.61 1.39 -9.91
C TYR A 146 12.21 0.04 -10.35
N ARG A 147 11.81 -0.49 -11.52
CA ARG A 147 12.30 -1.79 -12.00
C ARG A 147 13.81 -1.79 -12.24
N GLY A 148 14.38 -0.67 -12.70
CA GLY A 148 15.81 -0.55 -12.96
C GLY A 148 16.68 -0.38 -11.71
N ARG A 149 16.08 -0.21 -10.54
CA ARG A 149 16.81 -0.08 -9.27
C ARG A 149 17.25 -1.43 -8.71
N TRP A 150 16.67 -2.54 -9.16
CA TRP A 150 17.05 -3.88 -8.70
C TRP A 150 18.37 -4.33 -9.31
N THR A 151 19.32 -4.73 -8.47
CA THR A 151 20.66 -5.16 -8.90
C THR A 151 21.23 -6.26 -8.01
N ILE A 152 22.22 -6.99 -8.53
CA ILE A 152 22.99 -7.96 -7.76
C ILE A 152 24.07 -7.20 -6.97
N PRO A 153 24.23 -7.44 -5.66
CA PRO A 153 25.31 -6.89 -4.86
C PRO A 153 26.69 -7.19 -5.46
N LYS A 154 27.57 -6.18 -5.45
CA LYS A 154 28.97 -6.26 -5.90
C LYS A 154 29.92 -5.72 -4.85
N GLN A 155 29.92 -4.39 -4.63
CA GLN A 155 30.82 -3.72 -3.69
C GLN A 155 30.06 -2.79 -2.72
N GLN A 156 28.73 -2.88 -2.73
CA GLN A 156 27.87 -2.05 -1.90
C GLN A 156 28.12 -2.34 -0.41
N THR A 157 28.20 -1.28 0.38
CA THR A 157 28.27 -1.34 1.85
C THR A 157 27.15 -0.50 2.44
N GLY A 158 26.51 -0.99 3.49
CA GLY A 158 25.39 -0.33 4.16
C GLY A 158 24.14 -1.20 4.19
N ASN A 159 23.00 -0.58 4.48
CA ASN A 159 21.73 -1.29 4.60
C ASN A 159 20.85 -1.10 3.35
N PHE A 160 20.23 -2.18 2.88
CA PHE A 160 19.46 -2.19 1.65
C PHE A 160 18.17 -2.99 1.80
N ILE A 161 17.12 -2.55 1.13
CA ILE A 161 16.00 -3.44 0.81
C ILE A 161 16.49 -4.47 -0.18
N ALA A 162 16.08 -5.72 0.01
CA ALA A 162 16.51 -6.84 -0.79
C ALA A 162 15.39 -7.84 -1.06
N ARG A 163 15.65 -8.72 -2.02
CA ARG A 163 14.88 -9.95 -2.22
C ARG A 163 15.83 -11.14 -2.23
N ARG A 164 15.43 -12.20 -1.55
CA ARG A 164 16.14 -13.48 -1.55
C ARG A 164 15.25 -14.62 -2.08
N PRO A 165 15.80 -15.58 -2.81
CA PRO A 165 15.06 -16.78 -3.20
C PRO A 165 14.57 -17.57 -1.97
N GLN A 166 13.47 -18.30 -2.18
CA GLN A 166 13.02 -19.36 -1.28
C GLN A 166 12.72 -20.63 -2.10
N ALA A 167 12.76 -21.80 -1.46
CA ALA A 167 12.64 -23.08 -2.14
C ALA A 167 11.32 -23.22 -2.92
N TYR A 168 10.23 -22.67 -2.38
CA TYR A 168 8.91 -22.65 -3.00
C TYR A 168 8.28 -21.27 -2.81
N GLY A 169 7.55 -20.77 -3.81
CA GLY A 169 6.86 -19.48 -3.75
C GLY A 169 7.68 -18.28 -4.27
N ALA A 170 7.12 -17.08 -4.13
CA ALA A 170 7.73 -15.84 -4.61
C ALA A 170 8.95 -15.44 -3.76
N PRO A 171 10.01 -14.81 -4.32
CA PRO A 171 11.16 -14.37 -3.53
C PRO A 171 10.75 -13.48 -2.36
N LEU A 172 11.30 -13.77 -1.18
CA LEU A 172 11.00 -13.07 0.07
C LEU A 172 11.59 -11.66 0.03
N TRP A 173 10.86 -10.72 0.63
CA TRP A 173 11.34 -9.38 0.91
C TRP A 173 12.19 -9.40 2.17
N CYS A 174 13.28 -8.64 2.17
CA CYS A 174 14.14 -8.55 3.33
C CYS A 174 14.87 -7.21 3.39
N TYR A 175 15.46 -6.94 4.55
CA TYR A 175 16.38 -5.84 4.79
C TYR A 175 17.73 -6.44 5.17
N VAL A 176 18.80 -6.01 4.48
CA VAL A 176 20.11 -6.65 4.57
C VAL A 176 21.19 -5.60 4.85
N HIS A 177 22.13 -5.95 5.73
CA HIS A 177 23.39 -5.22 5.87
C HIS A 177 24.43 -5.88 4.97
N LEU A 178 25.04 -5.10 4.08
CA LEU A 178 26.14 -5.54 3.24
C LEU A 178 27.45 -4.88 3.67
N GLU A 179 28.54 -5.64 3.59
CA GLU A 179 29.91 -5.13 3.65
C GLU A 179 30.66 -5.61 2.41
N GLY A 180 31.10 -4.69 1.55
CA GLY A 180 31.81 -5.03 0.32
C GLY A 180 31.02 -5.96 -0.60
N GLY A 181 29.69 -5.81 -0.63
CA GLY A 181 28.76 -6.66 -1.37
C GLY A 181 28.38 -7.97 -0.68
N GLN A 182 28.97 -8.30 0.47
CA GLN A 182 28.71 -9.53 1.21
C GLN A 182 27.66 -9.33 2.31
N PRO A 183 26.61 -10.18 2.39
CA PRO A 183 25.61 -10.11 3.45
C PRO A 183 26.20 -10.40 4.82
N GLN A 184 25.94 -9.53 5.79
CA GLN A 184 26.36 -9.72 7.18
C GLN A 184 25.18 -10.02 8.09
N HIS A 185 24.09 -9.28 7.94
CA HIS A 185 22.86 -9.42 8.71
C HIS A 185 21.67 -9.36 7.77
N LEU A 186 20.62 -10.11 8.08
CA LEU A 186 19.41 -10.14 7.28
C LEU A 186 18.17 -10.22 8.17
N LEU A 187 17.17 -9.42 7.81
CA LEU A 187 15.87 -9.38 8.44
C LEU A 187 14.80 -9.61 7.38
N ASP A 188 14.12 -10.75 7.42
CA ASP A 188 13.03 -11.06 6.50
C ASP A 188 11.76 -10.27 6.84
N PHE A 189 11.00 -9.96 5.78
CA PHE A 189 9.68 -9.35 5.85
C PHE A 189 8.57 -10.32 5.45
N PRO A 190 7.34 -10.12 5.96
CA PRO A 190 7.00 -9.12 6.97
C PRO A 190 7.55 -9.51 8.34
N LEU A 191 7.82 -8.51 9.18
CA LEU A 191 8.29 -8.72 10.54
C LEU A 191 7.31 -9.61 11.33
N ALA A 192 7.82 -10.32 12.35
CA ALA A 192 6.96 -11.07 13.26
C ALA A 192 5.93 -10.13 13.90
N HIS A 193 4.64 -10.48 13.79
CA HIS A 193 3.50 -9.63 14.19
C HIS A 193 3.43 -8.28 13.44
N GLY A 194 4.05 -8.21 12.26
CA GLY A 194 3.98 -7.08 11.34
C GLY A 194 2.54 -6.83 10.88
N ARG A 195 2.23 -5.55 10.67
CA ARG A 195 0.88 -5.13 10.27
C ARG A 195 0.67 -5.34 8.77
N TRP A 196 1.72 -5.28 7.97
CA TRP A 196 1.58 -5.22 6.51
C TRP A 196 2.27 -6.41 5.84
N ARG A 197 2.07 -6.52 4.52
CA ARG A 197 2.75 -7.52 3.72
C ARG A 197 4.24 -7.16 3.62
N GLY A 198 5.07 -8.14 3.26
CA GLY A 198 6.51 -7.92 3.18
C GLY A 198 6.91 -6.85 2.15
N CYS A 199 6.18 -6.76 1.03
CA CYS A 199 6.38 -5.70 0.04
C CYS A 199 6.03 -4.31 0.59
N ASP A 200 4.91 -4.18 1.31
CA ASP A 200 4.45 -2.89 1.86
C ASP A 200 5.45 -2.35 2.90
N GLU A 201 5.98 -3.23 3.78
CA GLU A 201 7.04 -2.88 4.74
C GLU A 201 8.33 -2.46 4.01
N ALA A 202 8.74 -3.24 3.01
CA ALA A 202 9.93 -2.95 2.22
C ALA A 202 9.85 -1.63 1.45
N TRP A 203 8.72 -1.36 0.79
CA TRP A 203 8.50 -0.11 0.06
C TRP A 203 8.49 1.09 1.00
N HIS A 204 7.81 0.98 2.16
CA HIS A 204 7.77 2.06 3.14
C HIS A 204 9.16 2.38 3.71
N LEU A 205 9.94 1.34 4.03
CA LEU A 205 11.32 1.52 4.49
C LEU A 205 12.23 2.07 3.39
N GLN A 206 12.06 1.65 2.13
CA GLN A 206 12.82 2.21 1.01
C GLN A 206 12.55 3.72 0.87
N MET A 207 11.29 4.16 0.97
CA MET A 207 10.96 5.58 0.88
C MET A 207 11.67 6.40 1.95
N ALA A 208 11.77 5.88 3.19
CA ALA A 208 12.53 6.52 4.26
C ALA A 208 14.04 6.57 3.95
N ILE A 209 14.61 5.49 3.43
CA ILE A 209 16.03 5.43 3.03
C ILE A 209 16.32 6.46 1.94
N ASP A 210 15.45 6.53 0.92
CA ASP A 210 15.55 7.47 -0.20
C ASP A 210 15.52 8.93 0.30
N ALA A 211 14.59 9.24 1.21
CA ALA A 211 14.49 10.56 1.84
C ALA A 211 15.74 10.93 2.65
N LEU A 212 16.28 10.02 3.48
CA LEU A 212 17.49 10.28 4.27
C LEU A 212 18.75 10.47 3.43
N ARG A 213 18.77 9.93 2.21
CA ARG A 213 19.87 10.10 1.26
C ARG A 213 19.76 11.38 0.43
N GLY A 214 18.75 12.19 0.67
CA GLY A 214 18.49 13.42 -0.09
C GLY A 214 17.99 13.16 -1.52
N GLN A 215 17.46 11.96 -1.79
CA GLN A 215 16.80 11.62 -3.05
C GLN A 215 15.43 10.99 -2.76
N PRO A 216 14.50 11.73 -2.11
CA PRO A 216 13.18 11.21 -1.81
C PRO A 216 12.45 10.77 -3.08
N GLN A 217 11.61 9.76 -2.96
CA GLN A 217 10.75 9.35 -4.06
C GLN A 217 9.75 10.46 -4.40
N GLU A 218 9.44 10.59 -5.68
CA GLU A 218 8.66 11.71 -6.18
C GLU A 218 7.20 11.34 -6.46
N PHE A 219 6.33 12.33 -6.31
CA PHE A 219 5.00 12.35 -6.92
C PHE A 219 4.83 13.59 -7.79
N ARG A 220 4.00 13.52 -8.83
CA ARG A 220 3.70 14.65 -9.73
C ARG A 220 2.21 14.94 -9.73
N LEU A 221 1.86 16.22 -9.78
CA LEU A 221 0.48 16.67 -9.91
C LEU A 221 0.22 17.13 -11.35
N ARG A 222 -0.99 16.92 -11.86
CA ARG A 222 -1.45 17.42 -13.16
C ARG A 222 -2.93 17.79 -13.09
N ALA A 223 -3.24 19.06 -13.31
CA ALA A 223 -4.63 19.49 -13.50
C ALA A 223 -5.21 18.88 -14.79
N VAL A 224 -6.43 18.36 -14.74
CA VAL A 224 -7.09 17.70 -15.90
C VAL A 224 -8.32 18.44 -16.38
N LYS A 225 -9.15 18.89 -15.43
CA LYS A 225 -10.40 19.62 -15.65
C LYS A 225 -10.50 20.73 -14.60
N PRO A 226 -11.38 21.73 -14.78
CA PRO A 226 -11.76 22.56 -13.64
C PRO A 226 -12.24 21.60 -12.55
N GLU A 227 -11.63 21.62 -11.36
CA GLU A 227 -12.03 20.85 -10.16
C GLU A 227 -11.43 19.44 -10.00
N THR A 228 -10.53 18.96 -10.88
CA THR A 228 -9.84 17.68 -10.65
C THR A 228 -8.35 17.70 -10.97
N CYS A 229 -7.58 17.00 -10.14
CA CYS A 229 -6.14 16.85 -10.26
C CYS A 229 -5.73 15.37 -10.24
N ASP A 230 -4.87 14.97 -11.17
CA ASP A 230 -4.22 13.66 -11.18
C ASP A 230 -2.91 13.72 -10.38
N LEU A 231 -2.72 12.79 -9.45
CA LEU A 231 -1.47 12.54 -8.72
C LEU A 231 -0.80 11.29 -9.27
N PHE A 232 0.44 11.41 -9.73
CA PHE A 232 1.27 10.33 -10.26
C PHE A 232 2.35 9.95 -9.25
N VAL A 233 2.59 8.65 -9.09
CA VAL A 233 3.76 8.12 -8.36
C VAL A 233 4.60 7.23 -9.27
N TYR A 234 5.92 7.24 -9.08
CA TYR A 234 6.87 6.52 -9.95
C TYR A 234 7.50 5.28 -9.29
N SER A 235 7.20 5.07 -8.02
CA SER A 235 7.58 3.90 -7.24
C SER A 235 6.35 3.28 -6.61
N PRO A 236 6.37 1.97 -6.31
CA PRO A 236 5.25 1.31 -5.65
C PRO A 236 4.96 1.98 -4.31
N ILE A 237 3.68 2.13 -3.98
CA ILE A 237 3.24 2.63 -2.68
C ILE A 237 2.72 1.47 -1.83
N PRO A 238 2.86 1.54 -0.50
CA PRO A 238 2.22 0.57 0.38
C PRO A 238 0.70 0.54 0.19
N MET A 239 0.12 -0.64 0.35
CA MET A 239 -1.32 -0.87 0.17
C MET A 239 -2.20 0.08 1.00
N TRP A 240 -1.77 0.49 2.20
CA TRP A 240 -2.50 1.45 3.03
C TRP A 240 -2.61 2.84 2.39
N ALA A 241 -1.61 3.27 1.61
CA ALA A 241 -1.66 4.54 0.88
C ALA A 241 -2.60 4.43 -0.32
N GLN A 242 -2.52 3.32 -1.05
CA GLN A 242 -3.43 3.03 -2.16
C GLN A 242 -4.89 3.02 -1.69
N ARG A 243 -5.20 2.32 -0.59
CA ARG A 243 -6.55 2.30 0.01
C ARG A 243 -7.09 3.70 0.29
N ARG A 244 -6.26 4.55 0.91
CA ARG A 244 -6.65 5.93 1.22
C ARG A 244 -6.97 6.70 -0.06
N TRP A 245 -6.10 6.61 -1.05
CA TRP A 245 -6.24 7.33 -2.31
C TRP A 245 -7.42 6.87 -3.15
N GLU A 246 -7.68 5.57 -3.22
CA GLU A 246 -8.87 5.03 -3.89
C GLU A 246 -10.16 5.32 -3.11
N ALA A 247 -10.09 5.50 -1.79
CA ALA A 247 -11.26 5.93 -1.03
C ALA A 247 -11.64 7.38 -1.35
N ILE A 248 -10.66 8.25 -1.63
CA ILE A 248 -10.88 9.69 -1.81
C ILE A 248 -11.07 10.06 -3.28
N GLY A 249 -10.33 9.41 -4.16
CA GLY A 249 -10.33 9.61 -5.60
C GLY A 249 -10.63 8.34 -6.38
N GLU A 250 -10.22 8.31 -7.65
CA GLU A 250 -10.31 7.12 -8.50
C GLU A 250 -8.93 6.76 -9.07
N ARG A 251 -8.67 5.46 -9.25
CA ARG A 251 -7.46 5.01 -9.96
C ARG A 251 -7.62 5.30 -11.46
N VAL A 252 -6.61 5.93 -12.07
CA VAL A 252 -6.61 6.29 -13.49
C VAL A 252 -5.37 5.77 -14.20
N ASP A 253 -5.37 5.84 -15.53
CA ASP A 253 -4.21 5.43 -16.33
C ASP A 253 -2.97 6.26 -15.96
N ALA A 254 -1.92 5.55 -15.56
CA ALA A 254 -0.66 6.13 -15.14
C ALA A 254 0.23 6.51 -16.34
N ALA A 255 -0.27 7.37 -17.23
CA ALA A 255 0.50 7.88 -18.38
C ALA A 255 1.82 8.54 -17.91
N GLY A 256 2.91 7.79 -18.03
CA GLY A 256 4.26 8.20 -17.60
C GLY A 256 4.58 7.96 -16.13
N GLY A 257 3.70 7.35 -15.33
CA GLY A 257 3.93 6.97 -13.94
C GLY A 257 3.79 5.46 -13.72
N LEU A 258 4.04 5.01 -12.49
CA LEU A 258 3.74 3.64 -12.09
C LEU A 258 2.27 3.48 -11.68
N MET A 259 1.75 4.46 -10.95
CA MET A 259 0.33 4.55 -10.57
C MET A 259 -0.14 5.99 -10.66
N ALA A 260 -1.44 6.19 -10.89
CA ALA A 260 -2.06 7.51 -10.89
C ALA A 260 -3.45 7.47 -10.26
N PHE A 261 -3.79 8.55 -9.56
CA PHE A 261 -5.05 8.72 -8.87
C PHE A 261 -5.62 10.09 -9.18
N ARG A 262 -6.91 10.17 -9.52
CA ARG A 262 -7.61 11.43 -9.73
C ARG A 262 -8.37 11.81 -8.49
N PHE A 263 -8.14 13.02 -8.00
CA PHE A 263 -8.80 13.60 -6.85
C PHE A 263 -9.63 14.82 -7.24
N PRO A 264 -10.70 15.14 -6.47
CA PRO A 264 -11.23 16.49 -6.44
C PRO A 264 -10.15 17.49 -6.01
N ASP A 265 -10.14 18.69 -6.59
CA ASP A 265 -9.16 19.72 -6.25
C ASP A 265 -9.21 20.12 -4.76
N THR A 266 -10.37 19.95 -4.11
CA THR A 266 -10.54 20.22 -2.67
C THR A 266 -9.77 19.24 -1.77
N GLU A 267 -9.39 18.06 -2.27
CA GLU A 267 -8.75 16.99 -1.49
C GLU A 267 -7.23 16.92 -1.75
N ILE A 268 -6.75 17.47 -2.88
CA ILE A 268 -5.38 17.24 -3.36
C ILE A 268 -4.30 17.76 -2.40
N GLU A 269 -4.58 18.86 -1.68
CA GLU A 269 -3.62 19.42 -0.72
C GLU A 269 -3.43 18.48 0.49
N GLU A 270 -4.52 17.90 1.00
CA GLU A 270 -4.46 16.93 2.09
C GLU A 270 -3.71 15.67 1.65
N GLU A 271 -4.00 15.15 0.45
CA GLU A 271 -3.35 13.94 -0.04
C GLU A 271 -1.87 14.15 -0.36
N SER A 272 -1.49 15.34 -0.82
CA SER A 272 -0.10 15.74 -0.98
C SER A 272 0.62 15.86 0.38
N ARG A 273 -0.08 16.35 1.42
CA ARG A 273 0.45 16.41 2.79
C ARG A 273 0.58 15.02 3.40
N PHE A 274 -0.35 14.11 3.10
CA PHE A 274 -0.28 12.71 3.49
C PHE A 274 0.92 12.00 2.85
N ALA A 275 1.14 12.18 1.54
CA ALA A 275 2.32 11.67 0.82
C ALA A 275 3.63 12.11 1.49
N ARG A 276 3.75 13.40 1.80
CA ARG A 276 4.94 13.97 2.47
C ARG A 276 5.12 13.46 3.89
N SER A 277 4.06 13.42 4.69
CA SER A 277 4.15 13.11 6.13
C SER A 277 4.26 11.61 6.44
N SER A 278 3.63 10.77 5.62
CA SER A 278 3.50 9.33 5.89
C SER A 278 4.43 8.48 5.04
N MET A 279 4.86 8.98 3.88
CA MET A 279 5.73 8.29 2.93
C MET A 279 7.00 9.07 2.58
N TRP A 280 7.20 10.28 3.14
CA TRP A 280 8.37 11.13 2.86
C TRP A 280 8.59 11.40 1.36
N LEU A 281 7.51 11.39 0.58
CA LEU A 281 7.58 11.70 -0.85
C LEU A 281 7.71 13.21 -1.06
N GLU A 282 8.39 13.61 -2.13
CA GLU A 282 8.45 15.00 -2.56
C GLU A 282 7.66 15.24 -3.84
N GLN A 283 7.09 16.45 -3.95
CA GLN A 283 6.45 16.85 -5.18
C GLN A 283 7.54 17.18 -6.20
N SER A 284 7.46 16.53 -7.36
CA SER A 284 8.33 16.81 -8.49
C SER A 284 8.19 18.29 -8.90
N SER A 285 9.32 18.95 -9.09
CA SER A 285 9.41 20.31 -9.60
C SER A 285 9.13 20.42 -11.10
N ASP A 286 9.03 19.29 -11.80
CA ASP A 286 8.66 19.25 -13.22
C ASP A 286 7.24 19.80 -13.37
N SER A 287 7.21 21.07 -13.77
CA SER A 287 6.02 21.86 -13.97
C SER A 287 5.21 21.28 -15.11
N VAL A 288 3.89 21.21 -14.92
CA VAL A 288 2.95 21.43 -16.03
C VAL A 288 2.58 22.90 -15.98
#